data_AF-A0A952DEN8-F1
#
_entry.id   AF-A0A952DEN8-F1
#
_cell.length_a   1.000
_cell.length_b   1.000
_cell.length_c   1.000
_cell.angle_alpha   90.00
_cell.angle_beta   90.00
_cell.angle_gamma   90.00
#
_symmetry.space_group_name_H-M   'P 1'
#
loop_
_entity.id
_entity.type
_entity.pdbx_description
1 polymer ?
#
loop_
_entity_poly.entity_id
_entity_poly.type
_entity_poly.pdbx_seq_one_letter_code
_entity_poly.pdbx_strand_id
1 'polypeptide(L)'
;LQMVHVTKDKNLDIDQSKEKETLLNYFHGIQVQFHSVISENIYTGIEIFMQDANPDVVAVLSRKRNFFDKIFHSSMSKRMAYRTFIPMLSMKEIPF
;
A
#
# COMPACT_ATOMS: atom_id res chain seq x y z
N LEU A 1 2.54 -2.58 -11.81
CA LEU A 1 1.92 -1.85 -10.69
C LEU A 1 1.55 -2.84 -9.59
N GLN A 2 2.04 -2.61 -8.38
CA GLN A 2 1.78 -3.47 -7.23
C GLN A 2 0.72 -2.78 -6.34
N MET A 3 -0.46 -3.40 -6.20
CA MET A 3 -1.52 -2.91 -5.31
C MET A 3 -1.61 -3.80 -4.08
N VAL A 4 -1.48 -3.19 -2.90
CA VAL A 4 -1.57 -3.91 -1.62
C VAL A 4 -2.80 -3.46 -0.84
N HIS A 5 -3.59 -4.43 -0.39
CA HIS A 5 -4.68 -4.24 0.55
C HIS A 5 -4.30 -4.93 1.87
N VAL A 6 -4.24 -4.16 2.96
CA VAL A 6 -4.03 -4.72 4.30
C VAL A 6 -5.38 -4.88 4.99
N THR A 7 -5.69 -6.11 5.39
CA THR A 7 -6.98 -6.49 5.96
C THR A 7 -6.79 -7.31 7.24
N LYS A 8 -7.81 -7.35 8.09
CA LYS A 8 -7.86 -8.25 9.25
C LYS A 8 -8.51 -9.59 8.92
N ASP A 9 -9.29 -9.64 7.86
CA ASP A 9 -10.02 -10.83 7.40
C ASP A 9 -9.48 -11.32 6.06
N LYS A 10 -9.55 -12.63 5.83
CA LYS A 10 -8.97 -13.34 4.70
C LYS A 10 -9.79 -13.21 3.42
N ASN A 11 -11.08 -12.93 3.54
CA ASN A 11 -12.02 -12.91 2.42
C ASN A 11 -12.31 -11.47 1.97
N LEU A 12 -12.29 -11.26 0.65
CA LEU A 12 -12.87 -10.05 0.05
C LEU A 12 -14.39 -10.19 0.07
N ASP A 13 -15.09 -9.15 0.52
CA ASP A 13 -16.55 -9.08 0.34
C ASP A 13 -16.91 -8.85 -1.14
N ILE A 14 -18.18 -9.07 -1.51
CA ILE A 14 -18.73 -8.89 -2.85
C ILE A 14 -18.39 -7.50 -3.39
N ASP A 15 -18.47 -6.47 -2.54
CA ASP A 15 -18.16 -5.09 -2.93
C ASP A 15 -16.66 -4.91 -3.24
N GLN A 16 -15.77 -5.49 -2.44
CA GLN A 16 -14.32 -5.43 -2.70
C GLN A 16 -13.93 -6.17 -3.98
N SER A 17 -14.66 -7.23 -4.32
CA SER A 17 -14.45 -7.98 -5.56
C SER A 17 -14.83 -7.16 -6.80
N LYS A 18 -15.94 -6.43 -6.75
CA LYS A 18 -16.36 -5.50 -7.81
C LYS A 18 -15.39 -4.33 -7.99
N GLU A 19 -14.94 -3.73 -6.89
CA GLU A 19 -13.96 -2.64 -6.94
C GLU A 19 -12.64 -3.10 -7.57
N LYS A 20 -12.17 -4.30 -7.23
CA LYS A 20 -10.99 -4.89 -7.87
C LYS A 20 -11.18 -5.03 -9.39
N GLU A 21 -12.35 -5.47 -9.84
CA GLU A 21 -12.66 -5.58 -11.28
C GLU A 21 -12.67 -4.21 -11.97
N THR A 22 -13.32 -3.21 -11.35
CA THR A 22 -13.29 -1.82 -11.84
C THR A 22 -11.86 -1.30 -11.97
N LEU A 23 -11.00 -1.54 -10.98
CA LEU A 23 -9.60 -1.14 -11.03
C LEU A 23 -8.83 -1.86 -12.15
N LEU A 24 -9.03 -3.17 -12.31
CA LEU A 24 -8.41 -3.93 -13.40
C LEU A 24 -8.80 -3.39 -14.78
N ASN A 25 -10.07 -3.01 -14.95
CA ASN A 25 -10.56 -2.38 -16.17
C ASN A 25 -9.97 -0.98 -16.37
N TYR A 26 -9.85 -0.18 -15.31
CA TYR A 26 -9.26 1.15 -15.38
C TYR A 26 -7.79 1.13 -15.79
N PHE A 27 -7.02 0.16 -15.27
CA PHE A 27 -5.61 -0.03 -15.58
C PHE A 27 -5.39 -1.02 -16.75
N HIS A 28 -6.35 -1.17 -17.66
CA HIS A 28 -6.23 -2.05 -18.81
C HIS A 28 -4.95 -1.72 -19.61
N GLY A 29 -4.19 -2.76 -19.96
CA GLY A 29 -2.90 -2.62 -20.65
C GLY A 29 -1.70 -2.37 -19.72
N ILE A 30 -1.92 -2.24 -18.41
CA ILE A 30 -0.85 -2.20 -17.40
C ILE A 30 -0.87 -3.53 -16.63
N GLN A 31 0.31 -4.13 -16.43
CA GLN A 31 0.43 -5.30 -15.57
C GLN A 31 0.19 -4.88 -14.11
N VAL A 32 -1.01 -5.16 -13.59
CA VAL A 32 -1.39 -4.92 -12.20
C VAL A 32 -1.41 -6.25 -11.43
N GLN A 33 -0.75 -6.28 -10.28
CA GLN A 33 -0.82 -7.39 -9.35
C GLN A 33 -1.47 -6.90 -8.04
N PHE A 34 -2.42 -7.68 -7.55
CA PHE A 34 -3.15 -7.40 -6.33
C PHE A 34 -2.68 -8.34 -5.22
N HIS A 35 -2.32 -7.77 -4.08
CA HIS A 35 -1.84 -8.48 -2.91
C HIS A 35 -2.73 -8.16 -1.72
N SER A 36 -3.10 -9.19 -0.97
CA SER A 36 -3.78 -9.05 0.32
C SER A 36 -2.82 -9.45 1.42
N VAL A 37 -2.57 -8.54 2.38
CA VAL A 37 -1.77 -8.82 3.56
C VAL A 37 -2.68 -8.84 4.78
N ILE A 38 -2.64 -9.94 5.52
CA ILE A 38 -3.41 -10.07 6.76
C ILE A 38 -2.58 -9.48 7.89
N SER A 39 -3.05 -8.40 8.50
CA SER A 39 -2.37 -7.78 9.65
C SER A 39 -3.34 -6.97 10.48
N GLU A 40 -3.24 -7.10 11.81
CA GLU A 40 -3.96 -6.27 12.76
C GLU A 40 -3.55 -4.79 12.69
N ASN A 41 -2.30 -4.53 12.28
CA ASN A 41 -1.73 -3.21 12.14
C ASN A 41 -1.40 -2.92 10.67
N ILE A 42 -2.05 -1.90 10.10
CA ILE A 42 -1.86 -1.49 8.70
C ILE A 42 -0.40 -1.15 8.38
N TYR A 43 0.30 -0.47 9.30
CA TYR A 43 1.69 -0.06 9.11
C TYR A 43 2.62 -1.27 9.03
N THR A 44 2.40 -2.25 9.93
CA THR A 44 3.16 -3.51 9.91
C THR A 44 2.87 -4.33 8.65
N GLY A 45 1.61 -4.38 8.20
CA GLY A 45 1.26 -5.10 6.97
C GLY A 45 1.90 -4.49 5.72
N ILE A 46 1.89 -3.15 5.61
CA ILE A 46 2.59 -2.43 4.54
C ILE A 46 4.11 -2.67 4.63
N GLU A 47 4.68 -2.61 5.84
CA GLU A 47 6.10 -2.82 6.07
C GLU A 47 6.56 -4.20 5.57
N ILE A 48 5.84 -5.25 5.94
CA ILE A 48 6.09 -6.63 5.47
C ILE A 48 6.03 -6.70 3.95
N PHE A 49 4.95 -6.16 3.35
CA PHE A 49 4.80 -6.18 1.90
C PHE A 49 5.96 -5.48 1.17
N MET A 50 6.42 -4.33 1.69
CA MET A 50 7.51 -3.57 1.08
C MET A 50 8.85 -4.31 1.11
N GLN A 51 9.10 -5.18 2.09
CA GLN A 51 10.33 -5.99 2.14
C GLN A 51 10.38 -6.99 0.99
N ASP A 52 9.25 -7.60 0.68
CA ASP A 52 9.15 -8.61 -0.37
C ASP A 52 9.02 -7.96 -1.76
N ALA A 53 8.23 -6.89 -1.87
CA ALA A 53 7.94 -6.22 -3.13
C ALA A 53 9.09 -5.31 -3.61
N ASN A 54 9.95 -4.85 -2.70
CA ASN A 54 11.07 -3.93 -2.94
C ASN A 54 10.75 -2.81 -3.96
N PRO A 55 9.73 -1.97 -3.70
CA PRO A 55 9.23 -1.03 -4.69
C PRO A 55 10.18 0.16 -4.91
N ASP A 56 10.26 0.64 -6.15
CA ASP A 56 11.02 1.85 -6.49
C ASP A 56 10.31 3.13 -6.04
N VAL A 57 8.97 3.13 -5.98
CA VAL A 57 8.11 4.26 -5.57
C VAL A 57 6.89 3.74 -4.83
N VAL A 58 6.47 4.44 -3.77
CA VAL A 58 5.23 4.15 -3.04
C VAL A 58 4.21 5.27 -3.27
N ALA A 59 3.00 4.92 -3.70
CA ALA A 59 1.89 5.87 -3.81
C ALA A 59 0.83 5.56 -2.77
N VAL A 60 0.40 6.57 -2.02
CA VAL A 60 -0.65 6.43 -0.99
C VAL A 60 -1.69 7.53 -1.17
N LEU A 61 -2.95 7.11 -1.22
CA LEU A 61 -4.09 8.01 -1.06
C LEU A 61 -4.46 8.05 0.43
N SER A 62 -3.94 9.04 1.16
CA SER A 62 -4.14 9.14 2.61
C SER A 62 -5.07 10.28 2.99
N ARG A 63 -6.07 10.00 3.83
CA ARG A 63 -6.85 11.03 4.53
C ARG A 63 -6.08 11.65 5.72
N LYS A 64 -5.01 10.98 6.21
CA LYS A 64 -4.26 11.37 7.42
C LYS A 64 -2.88 11.92 7.07
N ARG A 65 -2.60 13.14 7.53
CA ARG A 65 -1.33 13.85 7.27
C ARG A 65 -0.09 13.11 7.78
N ASN A 66 -0.22 12.32 8.86
CA ASN A 66 0.91 11.67 9.55
C ASN A 66 0.98 10.15 9.26
N PHE A 67 0.34 9.67 8.19
CA PHE A 67 0.36 8.25 7.85
C PHE A 67 1.79 7.75 7.58
N PHE A 68 2.60 8.60 6.96
CA PHE A 68 3.98 8.30 6.54
C PHE A 68 4.93 8.22 7.70
N ASP A 69 4.85 9.18 8.61
CA ASP A 69 5.60 9.19 9.84
C ASP A 69 5.47 7.82 10.52
N LYS A 70 4.26 7.27 10.62
CA LYS A 70 4.02 5.96 11.25
C LYS A 70 4.59 4.75 10.49
N ILE A 71 4.70 4.81 9.16
CA ILE A 71 5.36 3.76 8.36
C ILE A 71 6.89 3.85 8.54
N PHE A 72 7.45 5.06 8.55
CA PHE A 72 8.90 5.31 8.53
C PHE A 72 9.52 5.62 9.90
N HIS A 73 8.74 5.50 10.99
CA HIS A 73 9.18 5.70 12.38
C HIS A 73 9.93 4.51 12.98
N SER A 74 10.17 3.45 12.21
CA SER A 74 10.95 2.32 12.68
C SER A 74 12.43 2.69 12.93
N SER A 75 13.16 1.80 13.62
CA SER A 75 14.53 2.03 14.10
C SER A 75 15.48 2.49 12.98
N MET A 76 16.57 3.17 13.35
CA MET A 76 17.53 3.71 12.39
C MET A 76 18.11 2.62 11.46
N SER A 77 18.26 1.39 11.95
CA SER A 77 18.69 0.23 11.16
C SER A 77 17.65 -0.17 10.10
N LYS A 78 16.35 -0.10 10.41
CA LYS A 78 15.28 -0.35 9.42
C LYS A 78 15.27 0.73 8.34
N ARG A 79 15.47 2.01 8.70
CA ARG A 79 15.62 3.09 7.70
C ARG A 79 16.80 2.88 6.75
N MET A 80 17.90 2.29 7.23
CA MET A 80 19.04 1.94 6.39
C MET A 80 18.76 0.72 5.49
N ALA A 81 18.05 -0.30 6.01
CA ALA A 81 17.64 -1.47 5.23
C ALA A 81 16.65 -1.13 4.11
N TYR A 82 15.74 -0.19 4.35
CA TYR A 82 14.82 0.37 3.34
C TYR A 82 15.51 1.25 2.28
N ARG A 83 16.84 1.27 2.24
CA ARG A 83 17.67 2.02 1.29
C ARG A 83 17.16 3.45 1.10
N THR A 84 17.57 4.37 1.97
CA THR A 84 17.68 5.81 1.64
C THR A 84 16.55 6.35 0.75
N PHE A 85 15.38 6.56 1.36
CA PHE A 85 14.23 7.26 0.79
C PHE A 85 13.66 6.66 -0.51
N ILE A 86 12.92 5.54 -0.42
CA ILE A 86 11.94 5.21 -1.47
C ILE A 86 11.01 6.43 -1.63
N PRO A 87 10.99 7.10 -2.80
CA PRO A 87 10.16 8.27 -3.01
C PRO A 87 8.70 7.87 -2.82
N MET A 88 7.96 8.77 -2.19
CA MET A 88 6.58 8.49 -1.88
C MET A 88 5.67 9.63 -2.29
N LEU A 89 4.65 9.27 -3.06
CA LEU A 89 3.62 10.18 -3.53
C LEU A 89 2.42 10.10 -2.59
N SER A 90 2.21 11.17 -1.82
CA SER A 90 1.01 11.35 -1.00
C SER A 90 -0.04 12.13 -1.77
N MET A 91 -1.11 11.46 -2.17
CA MET A 91 -2.26 12.13 -2.77
C MET A 91 -3.30 12.41 -1.68
N LYS A 92 -3.79 13.65 -1.63
CA LYS A 92 -4.99 13.97 -0.86
C LYS A 92 -6.19 13.49 -1.65
N GLU A 93 -7.16 12.91 -0.95
CA GLU A 93 -8.46 12.62 -1.54
C GLU A 93 -9.07 13.92 -2.09
N ILE A 94 -9.51 13.88 -3.35
CA ILE A 94 -10.22 15.01 -3.95
C ILE A 94 -11.66 14.93 -3.41
N PRO A 95 -12.13 15.94 -2.65
CA PRO A 95 -13.51 15.94 -2.19
C PRO A 95 -14.41 16.12 -3.41
N PHE A 96 -15.18 15.08 -3.73
CA PHE A 96 -16.34 15.14 -4.62
C PHE A 96 -17.57 14.86 -3.78
#